data_AF-M2MR79-F1
#
_entry.id   AF-M2MR79-F1
#
_cell.length_a   1.000
_cell.length_b   1.000
_cell.length_c   1.000
_cell.angle_alpha   90.00
_cell.angle_beta   90.00
_cell.angle_gamma   90.00
#
_symmetry.space_group_name_H-M   'P 1'
#
loop_
_entity.id
_entity.type
_entity.pdbx_description
1 polymer ?
#
loop_
_entity_poly.entity_id
_entity_poly.type
_entity_poly.pdbx_seq_one_letter_code
_entity_poly.pdbx_strand_id
1 'polypeptide(L)'
;MAFELQPLESSDAERCVTIYFAAFQNPHSLAVWPRIATVRAWWEQMIRDELNEEGSHWRKAVFKDTGELVGYCKWRHHAAGQTLDTQLPEWPKGADTALADETFGAWVRMHPELMGSRAHWYLEMVATDPAY
;
A
#
# COMPACT_ATOMS: atom_id res chain seq x y z
N MET A 1 13.54 21.98 8.28
CA MET A 1 12.65 20.82 8.09
C MET A 1 13.37 19.80 7.24
N ALA A 2 13.98 18.81 7.86
CA ALA A 2 14.70 17.75 7.16
C ALA A 2 13.96 16.44 7.39
N PHE A 3 13.84 15.64 6.34
CA PHE A 3 13.27 14.31 6.39
C PHE A 3 14.36 13.28 6.10
N GLU A 4 14.19 12.07 6.62
CA GLU A 4 15.07 10.95 6.37
C GLU A 4 14.29 9.75 5.85
N LEU A 5 14.82 9.10 4.81
CA LEU A 5 14.25 7.85 4.32
C LEU A 5 14.87 6.68 5.06
N GLN A 6 14.03 5.84 5.66
CA GLN A 6 14.42 4.66 6.41
C GLN A 6 13.66 3.43 5.87
N PRO A 7 14.15 2.20 6.12
CA PRO A 7 13.34 0.99 5.91
C PRO A 7 12.06 1.04 6.74
N LEU A 8 10.95 0.55 6.18
CA LEU A 8 9.72 0.35 6.94
C LEU A 8 9.83 -0.91 7.81
N GLU A 9 9.30 -0.88 9.02
CA GLU A 9 9.34 -1.98 9.98
C GLU A 9 7.92 -2.42 10.36
N SER A 10 7.77 -3.64 10.87
CA SER A 10 6.44 -4.19 11.23
C SER A 10 5.71 -3.36 12.29
N SER A 11 6.45 -2.71 13.19
CA SER A 11 5.90 -1.79 14.20
C SER A 11 5.32 -0.50 13.62
N ASP A 12 5.65 -0.14 12.37
CA ASP A 12 5.16 1.08 11.71
C ASP A 12 3.74 0.91 11.14
N ALA A 13 3.23 -0.32 11.04
CA ALA A 13 1.99 -0.63 10.32
C ALA A 13 0.80 0.22 10.80
N GLU A 14 0.61 0.36 12.11
CA GLU A 14 -0.48 1.16 12.67
C GLU A 14 -0.41 2.63 12.26
N ARG A 15 0.80 3.21 12.24
CA ARG A 15 1.01 4.61 11.84
C ARG A 15 0.82 4.77 10.33
N CYS A 16 1.27 3.80 9.53
CA CYS A 16 1.05 3.79 8.08
C CYS A 16 -0.44 3.81 7.74
N VAL A 17 -1.26 2.98 8.41
CA VAL A 17 -2.71 2.97 8.18
C VAL A 17 -3.36 4.29 8.62
N THR A 18 -2.91 4.89 9.73
CA THR A 18 -3.34 6.26 10.10
C THR A 18 -3.06 7.26 8.99
N ILE A 19 -1.86 7.23 8.42
CA ILE A 19 -1.45 8.15 7.33
C ILE A 19 -2.28 7.88 6.07
N TYR A 20 -2.43 6.63 5.65
CA TYR A 20 -3.24 6.28 4.48
C TYR A 20 -4.68 6.76 4.63
N PHE A 21 -5.30 6.51 5.79
CA PHE A 21 -6.65 6.96 6.04
C PHE A 21 -6.74 8.49 6.02
N ALA A 22 -5.79 9.22 6.60
CA ALA A 22 -5.77 10.68 6.57
C ALA A 22 -5.53 11.24 5.15
N ALA A 23 -4.61 10.65 4.38
CA ALA A 23 -4.23 11.11 3.05
C ALA A 23 -5.35 10.89 2.01
N PHE A 24 -6.03 9.75 2.07
CA PHE A 24 -7.02 9.36 1.07
C PHE A 24 -8.45 9.58 1.55
N GLN A 25 -8.90 10.84 1.57
CA GLN A 25 -10.29 11.19 1.95
C GLN A 25 -11.25 11.28 0.75
N ASN A 26 -10.84 10.80 -0.43
CA ASN A 26 -11.67 10.85 -1.63
C ASN A 26 -12.84 9.84 -1.54
N PRO A 27 -13.97 10.09 -2.24
CA PRO A 27 -15.16 9.25 -2.16
C PRO A 27 -14.89 7.77 -2.47
N HIS A 28 -14.00 7.49 -3.41
CA HIS A 28 -13.66 6.14 -3.81
C HIS A 28 -12.96 5.37 -2.67
N SER A 29 -11.92 5.95 -2.05
CA SER A 29 -11.23 5.33 -0.91
C SER A 29 -12.14 5.13 0.30
N LEU A 30 -13.06 6.06 0.56
CA LEU A 30 -14.01 5.94 1.67
C LEU A 30 -15.08 4.86 1.41
N ALA A 31 -15.47 4.67 0.15
CA ALA A 31 -16.41 3.63 -0.25
C ALA A 31 -15.78 2.24 -0.19
N VAL A 32 -14.58 2.05 -0.77
CA VAL A 32 -13.90 0.74 -0.76
C VAL A 32 -13.42 0.37 0.64
N TRP A 33 -12.86 1.34 1.37
CA TRP A 33 -12.21 1.12 2.65
C TRP A 33 -12.91 1.87 3.79
N PRO A 34 -14.14 1.54 4.21
CA PRO A 34 -14.78 2.24 5.31
C PRO A 34 -13.87 2.31 6.54
N ARG A 35 -13.86 3.46 7.23
CA ARG A 35 -12.94 3.74 8.35
C ARG A 35 -13.40 3.04 9.64
N ILE A 36 -13.49 1.71 9.58
CA ILE A 36 -13.95 0.82 10.64
C ILE A 36 -12.82 -0.12 11.09
N ALA A 37 -12.96 -0.71 12.27
CA ALA A 37 -11.91 -1.49 12.91
C ALA A 37 -11.48 -2.72 12.08
N THR A 38 -12.41 -3.42 11.42
CA THR A 38 -12.10 -4.62 10.62
C THR A 38 -11.25 -4.29 9.40
N VAL A 39 -11.57 -3.21 8.68
CA VAL A 39 -10.79 -2.73 7.54
C VAL A 39 -9.41 -2.24 7.99
N ARG A 40 -9.34 -1.52 9.11
CA ARG A 40 -8.05 -1.09 9.69
C ARG A 40 -7.16 -2.28 10.03
N ALA A 41 -7.68 -3.27 10.75
CA ALA A 41 -6.92 -4.46 11.15
C ALA A 41 -6.38 -5.22 9.92
N TRP A 42 -7.18 -5.32 8.86
CA TRP A 42 -6.73 -5.93 7.60
C TRP A 42 -5.62 -5.14 6.93
N TRP A 43 -5.72 -3.81 6.86
CA TRP A 43 -4.65 -2.97 6.30
C TRP A 43 -3.35 -3.08 7.09
N GLU A 44 -3.43 -3.09 8.42
CA GLU A 44 -2.26 -3.25 9.26
C GLU A 44 -1.63 -4.63 9.08
N GLN A 45 -2.43 -5.69 8.97
CA GLN A 45 -1.95 -7.04 8.73
C GLN A 45 -1.30 -7.17 7.34
N MET A 46 -1.94 -6.63 6.30
CA MET A 46 -1.41 -6.61 4.94
C MET A 46 -0.02 -5.96 4.89
N ILE A 47 0.17 -4.80 5.52
CA ILE A 47 1.49 -4.15 5.58
C ILE A 47 2.52 -5.07 6.25
N ARG A 48 2.15 -5.73 7.36
CA ARG A 48 3.06 -6.64 8.08
C ARG A 48 3.44 -7.86 7.25
N ASP A 49 2.50 -8.42 6.50
CA ASP A 49 2.72 -9.61 5.67
C ASP A 49 3.57 -9.26 4.44
N GLU A 50 3.27 -8.14 3.78
CA GLU A 50 3.92 -7.73 2.53
C GLU A 50 5.29 -7.08 2.71
N LEU A 51 5.71 -6.80 3.95
CA LEU A 51 7.04 -6.27 4.25
C LEU A 51 8.17 -7.19 3.77
N ASN A 52 7.94 -8.50 3.82
CA ASN A 52 8.92 -9.53 3.45
C ASN A 52 8.60 -10.21 2.11
N GLU A 53 7.58 -9.73 1.40
CA GLU A 53 7.21 -10.24 0.10
C GLU A 53 8.36 -10.03 -0.90
N GLU A 54 8.68 -11.06 -1.69
CA GLU A 54 9.72 -10.96 -2.71
C GLU A 54 9.41 -9.82 -3.69
N GLY A 55 10.42 -8.98 -3.97
CA GLY A 55 10.27 -7.82 -4.84
C GLY A 55 9.53 -6.63 -4.21
N SER A 56 9.07 -6.72 -2.95
CA SER A 56 8.53 -5.58 -2.21
C SER A 56 9.65 -4.74 -1.59
N HIS A 57 9.59 -3.43 -1.84
CA HIS A 57 10.55 -2.47 -1.33
C HIS A 57 9.82 -1.33 -0.63
N TRP A 58 9.74 -1.44 0.70
CA TRP A 58 9.08 -0.46 1.55
C TRP A 58 10.06 0.57 2.11
N ARG A 59 9.64 1.85 2.14
CA ARG A 59 10.39 2.94 2.76
C ARG A 59 9.45 3.84 3.55
N LYS A 60 9.95 4.36 4.67
CA LYS A 60 9.30 5.41 5.47
C LYS A 60 10.08 6.73 5.39
N ALA A 61 9.36 7.84 5.43
CA ALA A 61 9.91 9.17 5.63
C ALA A 61 9.73 9.55 7.11
N VAL A 62 10.83 9.88 7.77
CA VAL A 62 10.87 10.29 9.17
C VAL A 62 11.22 11.76 9.28
N PHE A 63 10.42 12.53 10.02
CA PHE A 63 10.71 13.93 10.30
C PHE A 63 11.79 14.02 11.38
N LYS A 64 12.95 14.61 11.04
CA LYS A 64 14.15 14.55 11.90
C LYS A 64 13.99 15.20 13.27
N ASP A 65 13.14 16.22 13.38
CA ASP A 65 13.02 16.99 14.62
C ASP A 65 12.24 16.21 15.70
N THR A 66 11.32 15.32 15.30
CA THR A 66 10.46 14.55 16.22
C THR A 66 10.70 13.05 16.18
N GLY A 67 11.35 12.55 15.12
CA GLY A 67 11.45 11.11 14.84
C GLY A 67 10.14 10.50 14.35
N GLU A 68 9.15 11.32 14.00
CA GLU A 68 7.84 10.84 13.58
C GLU A 68 7.86 10.29 12.15
N LEU A 69 7.20 9.15 11.92
CA LEU A 69 6.87 8.67 10.59
C LEU A 69 5.76 9.54 9.99
N VAL A 70 6.08 10.25 8.91
CA VAL A 70 5.19 11.24 8.26
C VAL A 70 4.80 10.85 6.84
N GLY A 71 5.36 9.78 6.31
CA GLY A 71 4.97 9.22 5.03
C GLY A 71 5.64 7.89 4.77
N TYR A 72 5.14 7.17 3.78
CA TYR A 72 5.72 5.90 3.37
C TYR A 72 5.38 5.59 1.91
N CYS A 73 6.12 4.64 1.34
CA CYS A 73 5.83 4.11 0.03
C CYS A 73 6.18 2.62 -0.07
N LYS A 74 5.53 1.96 -1.03
CA LYS A 74 5.81 0.60 -1.47
C LYS A 74 6.13 0.62 -2.96
N TRP A 75 7.33 0.19 -3.28
CA TRP A 75 7.73 -0.14 -4.65
C TRP A 75 7.68 -1.65 -4.87
N ARG A 76 7.33 -2.04 -6.08
CA ARG A 76 7.33 -3.44 -6.53
C ARG A 76 8.32 -3.59 -7.67
N HIS A 77 9.18 -4.59 -7.56
CA HIS A 77 10.13 -5.00 -8.58
C HIS A 77 9.74 -6.35 -9.14
N HIS A 78 9.63 -6.42 -10.46
CA HIS A 78 9.42 -7.67 -11.18
C HIS A 78 10.62 -7.94 -12.09
N ALA A 79 11.17 -9.14 -11.99
CA ALA A 79 12.22 -9.62 -12.87
C ALA A 79 11.65 -10.02 -14.25
N ALA A 80 12.51 -10.05 -15.26
CA ALA A 80 12.09 -10.49 -16.60
C ALA A 80 11.65 -11.96 -16.55
N GLY A 81 10.49 -12.26 -17.14
CA GLY A 81 9.91 -13.61 -17.16
C GLY A 81 9.33 -14.10 -15.84
N GLN A 82 9.29 -13.25 -14.80
CA GLN A 82 8.58 -13.58 -13.55
C GLN A 82 7.07 -13.66 -13.83
N THR A 83 6.44 -14.74 -13.35
CA THR A 83 4.98 -14.87 -13.36
C THR A 83 4.40 -13.85 -12.38
N LEU A 84 3.52 -12.98 -12.86
CA LEU A 84 2.78 -12.06 -12.01
C LEU A 84 1.70 -12.85 -11.25
N ASP A 85 1.67 -12.69 -9.93
CA ASP A 85 0.53 -13.16 -9.16
C ASP A 85 -0.66 -12.26 -9.45
N THR A 86 -1.74 -12.87 -9.93
CA THR A 86 -2.99 -12.17 -10.26
C THR A 86 -4.11 -12.50 -9.28
N GLN A 87 -3.81 -13.17 -8.16
CA GLN A 87 -4.79 -13.46 -7.13
C GLN A 87 -5.11 -12.19 -6.34
N LEU A 88 -6.40 -11.89 -6.21
CA LEU A 88 -6.86 -10.86 -5.29
C LEU A 88 -6.95 -11.45 -3.87
N PRO A 89 -6.63 -10.66 -2.84
CA PRO A 89 -6.78 -11.10 -1.47
C PRO A 89 -8.27 -11.21 -1.10
N GLU A 90 -8.55 -11.89 0.01
CA GLU A 90 -9.87 -11.81 0.64
C GLU A 90 -10.05 -10.41 1.26
N TRP A 91 -11.07 -9.69 0.80
CA TRP A 91 -11.37 -8.35 1.30
C TRP A 91 -11.94 -8.39 2.72
N PRO A 92 -11.62 -7.41 3.58
CA PRO A 92 -12.08 -7.41 4.96
C PRO A 92 -13.58 -7.23 5.05
N LYS A 93 -14.19 -7.82 6.10
CA LYS A 93 -15.58 -7.60 6.43
C LYS A 93 -15.89 -6.10 6.53
N GLY A 94 -16.86 -5.65 5.75
CA GLY A 94 -17.32 -4.27 5.71
C GLY A 94 -16.64 -3.40 4.65
N ALA A 95 -15.64 -3.90 3.92
CA ALA A 95 -15.24 -3.30 2.65
C ALA A 95 -16.32 -3.54 1.58
N ASP A 96 -16.42 -2.61 0.62
CA ASP A 96 -17.21 -2.84 -0.58
C ASP A 96 -16.41 -3.75 -1.53
N THR A 97 -16.67 -5.06 -1.44
CA THR A 97 -15.93 -6.07 -2.19
C THR A 97 -16.11 -5.92 -3.69
N ALA A 98 -17.30 -5.52 -4.14
CA ALA A 98 -17.59 -5.35 -5.56
C ALA A 98 -16.78 -4.18 -6.13
N LEU A 99 -16.74 -3.06 -5.40
CA LEU A 99 -15.95 -1.90 -5.82
C LEU A 99 -14.44 -2.16 -5.71
N ALA A 100 -14.00 -2.92 -4.70
CA ALA A 100 -12.61 -3.37 -4.57
C ALA A 100 -12.20 -4.24 -5.77
N ASP A 101 -13.00 -5.25 -6.11
CA ASP A 101 -12.75 -6.15 -7.25
C ASP A 101 -12.78 -5.42 -8.60
N GLU A 102 -13.71 -4.46 -8.76
CA GLU A 102 -13.76 -3.63 -9.96
C GLU A 102 -12.46 -2.84 -10.13
N THR A 103 -11.96 -2.25 -9.04
CA THR A 103 -10.81 -1.35 -9.11
C THR A 103 -9.49 -2.11 -9.11
N PHE A 104 -9.18 -2.81 -8.02
CA PHE A 104 -7.92 -3.52 -7.85
C PHE A 104 -7.85 -4.74 -8.76
N GLY A 105 -8.97 -5.42 -8.98
CA GLY A 105 -9.04 -6.50 -9.96
C GLY A 105 -8.80 -6.01 -11.39
N ALA A 106 -9.28 -4.83 -11.78
CA ALA A 106 -8.96 -4.27 -13.09
C ALA A 106 -7.46 -3.97 -13.22
N TRP A 107 -6.82 -3.43 -12.19
CA TRP A 107 -5.38 -3.18 -12.19
C TRP A 107 -4.58 -4.48 -12.32
N VAL A 108 -4.92 -5.49 -11.52
CA VAL A 108 -4.28 -6.81 -11.58
C VAL A 108 -4.43 -7.47 -12.96
N ARG A 109 -5.61 -7.36 -13.59
CA ARG A 109 -5.82 -7.88 -14.96
C ARG A 109 -5.04 -7.12 -16.03
N MET A 110 -4.95 -5.80 -15.88
CA MET A 110 -4.30 -4.92 -16.86
C MET A 110 -2.76 -4.95 -16.75
N HIS A 111 -2.22 -5.26 -15.58
CA HIS A 111 -0.78 -5.31 -15.34
C HIS A 111 -0.01 -6.21 -16.33
N PRO A 112 -0.38 -7.49 -16.56
CA PRO A 112 0.29 -8.32 -17.57
C PRO A 112 0.09 -7.80 -18.99
N GLU A 113 -1.04 -7.16 -19.31
CA GLU A 113 -1.29 -6.58 -20.63
C GLU A 113 -0.35 -5.40 -20.92
N LEU A 114 -0.13 -4.52 -19.93
CA LEU A 114 0.72 -3.33 -20.09
C LEU A 114 2.21 -3.63 -19.99
N MET A 115 2.59 -4.53 -19.08
CA MET A 115 4.01 -4.75 -18.76
C MET A 115 4.59 -5.98 -19.43
N GLY A 116 3.75 -6.97 -19.77
CA GLY A 116 4.17 -8.24 -20.36
C GLY A 116 5.18 -8.97 -19.48
N SER A 117 6.19 -9.57 -20.12
CA SER A 117 7.28 -10.31 -19.46
C SER A 117 8.50 -9.45 -19.11
N ARG A 118 8.42 -8.12 -19.25
CA ARG A 118 9.57 -7.23 -19.08
C ARG A 118 9.90 -7.03 -17.60
N ALA A 119 11.19 -6.94 -17.27
CA ALA A 119 11.58 -6.46 -15.96
C ALA A 119 11.11 -5.01 -15.76
N HIS A 120 10.53 -4.70 -14.62
CA HIS A 120 10.03 -3.36 -14.35
C HIS A 120 9.89 -3.07 -12.85
N TRP A 121 9.78 -1.78 -12.56
CA TRP A 121 9.44 -1.24 -11.26
C TRP A 121 8.14 -0.47 -11.37
N TYR A 122 7.27 -0.56 -10.37
CA TYR A 122 6.16 0.37 -10.23
C TYR A 122 5.97 0.78 -8.77
N LEU A 123 5.44 1.99 -8.60
CA LEU A 123 5.05 2.52 -7.30
C LEU A 123 3.63 2.05 -7.01
N GLU A 124 3.48 1.08 -6.12
CA GLU A 124 2.18 0.52 -5.76
C GLU A 124 1.43 1.42 -4.79
N MET A 125 2.15 2.04 -3.86
CA MET A 125 1.56 2.86 -2.82
C MET A 125 2.48 3.97 -2.40
N VAL A 126 1.92 5.16 -2.20
CA VAL A 126 2.58 6.30 -1.56
C VAL A 126 1.54 7.08 -0.76
N ALA A 127 1.89 7.44 0.47
CA ALA A 127 1.04 8.25 1.32
C ALA A 127 1.90 9.17 2.20
N THR A 128 1.42 10.38 2.41
CA THR A 128 2.02 11.38 3.30
C THR A 128 0.97 11.88 4.26
N ASP A 129 1.37 12.15 5.51
CA ASP A 129 0.49 12.75 6.50
C ASP A 129 0.17 14.19 6.04
N PRO A 130 -1.12 14.56 5.88
CA PRO A 130 -1.51 15.90 5.42
C PRO A 130 -1.04 17.06 6.30
N ALA A 131 -0.55 16.80 7.51
CA ALA A 131 0.03 17.81 8.39
C ALA A 131 1.46 18.26 8.00
N TYR A 132 2.08 17.61 7.02
CA TYR A 132 3.46 17.82 6.56
C TYR A 132 3.52 18.18 5.08
#